data_AF-R5ZTP5-F1
#
_entry.id   AF-R5ZTP5-F1
#
_cell.length_a   1.000
_cell.length_b   1.000
_cell.length_c   1.000
_cell.angle_alpha   90.00
_cell.angle_beta   90.00
_cell.angle_gamma   90.00
#
_symmetry.space_group_name_H-M   'P 1'
#
loop_
_entity.id
_entity.type
_entity.pdbx_description
1 polymer ?
#
loop_
_entity_poly.entity_id
_entity_poly.type
_entity_poly.pdbx_seq_one_letter_code
_entity_poly.pdbx_strand_id
1 'polypeptide(L)'
;MNFNKGFFGTNGITEKSGFTTPDINEALVKETAFAHCHFKYILTDSSKFGETSAVTFGSINEATIITDKKIGSFAKLPNIITV
;
A
#
# COMPACT_ATOMS: atom_id res chain seq x y z
N MET A 1 -6.05 -13.23 15.06
CA MET A 1 -5.00 -13.63 14.08
C MET A 1 -3.74 -12.83 14.38
N ASN A 2 -2.56 -13.43 14.32
CA ASN A 2 -1.29 -12.76 14.60
C ASN A 2 -0.32 -13.00 13.43
N PHE A 3 -0.41 -12.16 12.39
CA PHE A 3 0.49 -12.25 11.24
C PHE A 3 1.76 -11.45 11.52
N ASN A 4 2.92 -12.08 11.41
CA ASN A 4 4.17 -11.34 11.61
C ASN A 4 4.45 -10.41 10.43
N LYS A 5 4.25 -10.88 9.19
CA LYS A 5 4.53 -10.17 7.94
C LYS A 5 3.35 -10.35 6.99
N GLY A 6 2.82 -9.24 6.49
CA GLY A 6 1.77 -9.22 5.46
C GLY A 6 2.25 -8.52 4.20
N PHE A 7 1.94 -9.10 3.04
CA PHE A 7 2.22 -8.54 1.72
C PHE A 7 0.90 -8.30 1.00
N PHE A 8 0.69 -7.08 0.51
CA PHE A 8 -0.58 -6.67 -0.09
C PHE A 8 -0.33 -5.94 -1.41
N GLY A 9 -1.17 -6.23 -2.41
CA GLY A 9 -1.23 -5.43 -3.63
C GLY A 9 -2.11 -4.19 -3.46
N THR A 10 -1.95 -3.20 -4.33
CA THR A 10 -2.78 -2.00 -4.38
C THR A 10 -3.11 -1.62 -5.83
N ASN A 11 -4.19 -0.88 -6.03
CA ASN A 11 -4.59 -0.35 -7.34
C ASN A 11 -4.31 1.16 -7.47
N GLY A 12 -4.05 1.84 -6.36
CA GLY A 12 -3.63 3.24 -6.37
C GLY A 12 -2.91 3.63 -5.09
N ILE A 13 -1.97 4.57 -5.20
CA ILE A 13 -1.21 5.13 -4.08
C ILE A 13 -1.22 6.65 -4.21
N THR A 14 -1.71 7.35 -3.18
CA THR A 14 -1.54 8.80 -3.07
C THR A 14 -1.09 9.21 -1.67
N GLU A 15 -0.44 10.37 -1.56
CA GLU A 15 -0.03 10.92 -0.26
C GLU A 15 -1.23 11.20 0.66
N LYS A 16 -2.39 11.53 0.07
CA LYS A 16 -3.61 11.87 0.81
C LYS A 16 -4.46 10.65 1.17
N SER A 17 -4.66 9.74 0.22
CA SER A 17 -5.57 8.60 0.39
C SER A 17 -4.85 7.30 0.73
N GLY A 18 -3.52 7.27 0.76
CA GLY A 18 -2.77 6.05 1.07
C GLY A 18 -2.95 4.98 -0.01
N PHE A 19 -3.16 3.72 0.42
CA PHE A 19 -3.32 2.56 -0.45
C PHE A 19 -4.79 2.30 -0.74
N THR A 20 -5.12 2.20 -2.03
CA THR A 20 -6.51 2.11 -2.48
C THR A 20 -6.78 0.92 -3.40
N THR A 21 -8.00 0.39 -3.33
CA THR A 21 -8.48 -0.71 -4.17
C THR A 21 -9.93 -0.44 -4.65
N PRO A 22 -10.37 -0.97 -5.80
CA PRO A 22 -11.70 -0.65 -6.33
C PRO A 22 -12.82 -1.46 -5.67
N ASP A 23 -12.51 -2.63 -5.09
CA ASP A 23 -13.50 -3.54 -4.50
C ASP A 23 -13.58 -3.40 -2.97
N ILE A 24 -14.80 -3.17 -2.45
CA ILE A 24 -15.05 -2.99 -1.02
C ILE A 24 -14.81 -4.27 -0.22
N ASN A 25 -15.18 -5.45 -0.75
CA ASN A 25 -14.97 -6.71 -0.05
C ASN A 25 -13.46 -7.02 0.04
N GLU A 26 -12.72 -6.78 -1.03
CA GLU A 26 -11.25 -6.87 -1.03
C GLU A 26 -10.65 -5.90 -0.01
N ALA A 27 -11.15 -4.66 0.02
CA ALA A 27 -10.68 -3.65 0.96
C ALA A 27 -10.89 -4.06 2.42
N LEU A 28 -12.06 -4.59 2.79
CA LEU A 28 -12.36 -5.02 4.16
C LEU A 28 -11.46 -6.15 4.64
N VAL A 29 -11.20 -7.14 3.76
CA VAL A 29 -10.29 -8.25 4.07
C VAL A 29 -8.86 -7.72 4.22
N LYS A 30 -8.42 -6.85 3.32
CA LYS A 30 -7.10 -6.22 3.38
C LYS A 30 -6.94 -5.37 4.63
N GLU A 31 -7.90 -4.51 4.95
CA GLU A 31 -7.87 -3.63 6.12
C GLU A 31 -7.76 -4.44 7.41
N THR A 32 -8.56 -5.50 7.55
CA THR A 32 -8.50 -6.39 8.71
C THR A 32 -7.14 -7.09 8.80
N ALA A 33 -6.66 -7.69 7.72
CA ALA A 33 -5.36 -8.36 7.70
C ALA A 33 -4.21 -7.38 7.96
N PHE A 34 -4.28 -6.19 7.36
CA PHE A 34 -3.31 -5.10 7.47
C PHE A 34 -3.24 -4.55 8.90
N ALA A 35 -4.37 -4.39 9.58
CA ALA A 35 -4.43 -3.98 10.97
C ALA A 35 -3.80 -5.01 11.92
N HIS A 36 -3.87 -6.30 11.58
CA HIS A 36 -3.34 -7.40 12.40
C HIS A 36 -1.94 -7.90 11.98
N CYS A 37 -1.23 -7.16 11.11
CA CYS A 37 0.15 -7.45 10.73
C CYS A 37 1.15 -6.59 11.50
N HIS A 38 2.22 -7.20 12.05
CA HIS A 38 3.33 -6.46 12.66
C HIS A 38 4.19 -5.74 11.62
N PHE A 39 4.55 -6.42 10.53
CA PHE A 39 5.26 -5.85 9.40
C PHE A 39 4.37 -5.87 8.17
N LYS A 40 4.19 -4.71 7.56
CA LYS A 40 3.26 -4.53 6.43
C LYS A 40 4.06 -4.11 5.20
N TYR A 41 3.84 -4.81 4.09
CA TYR A 41 4.49 -4.56 2.83
C TYR A 41 3.47 -4.37 1.72
N ILE A 42 3.62 -3.32 0.91
CA ILE A 42 2.84 -3.11 -0.30
C ILE A 42 3.70 -3.47 -1.50
N LEU A 43 3.20 -4.35 -2.35
CA LEU A 43 3.81 -4.73 -3.61
C LEU A 43 3.07 -4.00 -4.73
N THR A 44 3.77 -3.17 -5.48
CA THR A 44 3.14 -2.36 -6.53
C THR A 44 4.12 -2.00 -7.63
N ASP A 45 3.64 -1.95 -8.86
CA ASP A 45 4.39 -1.29 -9.91
C ASP A 45 4.25 0.24 -9.81
N SER A 46 5.16 0.92 -10.48
CA SER A 46 5.32 2.36 -10.43
C SER A 46 4.20 3.12 -11.15
N SER A 47 3.40 2.45 -12.01
CA SER A 47 2.23 3.05 -12.64
C SER A 47 1.07 3.34 -11.67
N LYS A 48 1.09 2.80 -10.44
CA LYS A 48 0.02 2.98 -9.45
C LYS A 48 0.19 4.22 -8.57
N PHE A 49 1.34 4.89 -8.63
CA PHE A 49 1.57 6.12 -7.87
C PHE A 49 0.82 7.29 -8.53
N GLY A 50 0.07 8.04 -7.73
CA GLY A 50 -0.81 9.13 -8.19
C GLY A 50 -2.23 8.67 -8.52
N GLU A 51 -2.46 7.37 -8.66
CA GLU A 51 -3.77 6.79 -8.92
C GLU A 51 -4.60 6.64 -7.64
N THR A 52 -5.92 6.77 -7.75
CA THR A 52 -6.86 6.60 -6.63
C THR A 52 -7.98 5.64 -7.03
N SER A 53 -8.27 4.67 -6.15
CA SER A 53 -9.44 3.80 -6.27
C SER A 53 -10.49 4.10 -5.20
N ALA A 54 -11.66 3.45 -5.31
CA ALA A 54 -12.85 3.75 -4.51
C ALA A 54 -12.67 3.62 -2.99
N VAL A 55 -11.81 2.70 -2.52
CA VAL A 55 -11.69 2.37 -1.10
C VAL A 55 -10.25 2.43 -0.64
N THR A 56 -10.01 3.02 0.52
CA THR A 56 -8.71 3.04 1.20
C THR A 56 -8.64 1.92 2.22
N PHE A 57 -7.53 1.17 2.26
CA PHE A 57 -7.33 0.08 3.24
C PHE A 57 -6.12 0.30 4.16
N GLY A 58 -5.35 1.38 3.95
CA GLY A 58 -4.22 1.74 4.79
C GLY A 58 -3.52 3.03 4.36
N SER A 59 -2.84 3.69 5.29
CA SER A 59 -2.07 4.90 5.05
C SER A 59 -0.67 4.58 4.52
N ILE A 60 -0.12 5.50 3.72
CA ILE A 60 1.18 5.34 3.07
C ILE A 60 2.34 5.15 4.06
N ASN A 61 2.20 5.64 5.30
CA ASN A 61 3.21 5.55 6.35
C ASN A 61 3.14 4.26 7.18
N GLU A 62 2.09 3.46 7.01
CA GLU A 62 1.86 2.26 7.82
C GLU A 62 2.55 1.00 7.26
N ALA A 63 3.08 1.07 6.05
CA ALA A 63 3.71 -0.07 5.38
C ALA A 63 4.97 0.32 4.62
N THR A 64 5.86 -0.66 4.41
CA THR A 64 6.99 -0.52 3.47
C THR A 64 6.50 -0.80 2.05
N ILE A 65 6.83 0.06 1.10
CA ILE A 65 6.40 -0.05 -0.29
C ILE A 65 7.57 -0.62 -1.11
N ILE A 66 7.31 -1.69 -1.84
CA ILE A 66 8.26 -2.35 -2.75
C ILE A 66 7.76 -2.13 -4.16
N THR A 67 8.60 -1.55 -5.01
CA THR A 67 8.23 -1.16 -6.38
C THR A 67 9.39 -1.26 -7.36
N ASP A 68 9.11 -1.29 -8.66
CA ASP A 68 10.11 -1.32 -9.74
C ASP A 68 10.85 0.02 -9.90
N LYS A 69 10.23 1.15 -9.50
CA LYS A 69 10.87 2.47 -9.65
C LYS A 69 10.34 3.51 -8.67
N LYS A 70 11.24 4.37 -8.19
CA LYS A 70 10.87 5.61 -7.46
C LYS A 70 10.36 6.68 -8.43
N ILE A 71 9.20 7.27 -8.15
CA ILE A 71 8.60 8.32 -8.97
C ILE A 71 8.36 9.58 -8.13
N GLY A 72 8.68 10.75 -8.71
CA GLY A 72 8.22 12.05 -8.23
C GLY A 72 8.52 12.35 -6.75
N SER A 73 7.52 12.91 -6.04
CA SER A 73 7.63 13.22 -4.61
C SER A 73 7.77 11.97 -3.74
N PHE A 74 7.23 10.83 -4.17
CA PHE A 74 7.31 9.56 -3.45
C PHE A 74 8.75 9.07 -3.29
N ALA A 75 9.68 9.46 -4.17
CA ALA A 75 11.09 9.10 -4.04
C ALA A 75 11.73 9.54 -2.72
N LYS A 76 11.16 10.55 -2.04
CA LYS A 76 11.62 11.08 -0.76
C LYS A 76 11.11 10.29 0.45
N LEU A 77 10.15 9.39 0.25
CA LEU A 77 9.59 8.60 1.34
C LEU A 77 10.64 7.62 1.89
N PRO A 78 10.83 7.55 3.22
CA PRO A 78 11.85 6.70 3.83
C PRO A 78 11.50 5.20 3.74
N ASN A 79 10.25 4.88 3.46
CA ASN A 79 9.68 3.53 3.45
C ASN A 79 9.48 2.95 2.03
N ILE A 80 10.19 3.45 1.01
CA ILE A 80 10.20 2.85 -0.35
C ILE A 80 11.50 2.10 -0.64
N ILE A 81 11.33 0.85 -1.06
CA ILE A 81 12.37 -0.04 -1.57
C ILE A 81 12.14 -0.25 -3.06
N THR A 82 13.22 -0.21 -3.85
CA THR A 82 13.19 -0.49 -5.28
C THR A 82 13.80 -1.85 -5.56
N VAL A 83 13.15 -2.69 -6.37
CA VAL A 83 13.57 -4.04 -6.74
C VAL A 83 13.58 -4.24 -8.25
#